data_AF-A0A6I4NVB4-F1
#
_entry.id   AF-A0A6I4NVB4-F1
#
_cell.length_a   1.000
_cell.length_b   1.000
_cell.length_c   1.000
_cell.angle_alpha   90.00
_cell.angle_beta   90.00
_cell.angle_gamma   90.00
#
_symmetry.space_group_name_H-M   'P 1'
#
loop_
_entity.id
_entity.type
_entity.pdbx_description
1 polymer ?
#
loop_
_entity_poly.entity_id
_entity_poly.type
_entity_poly.pdbx_seq_one_letter_code
_entity_poly.pdbx_strand_id
1 'polypeptide(L)'
;MSTSIAPTPGIQPVGHRPVPVVVAGILDRGARAEAALKAFLERWSIAALRVSLGAVFVAFGVLKFFPGVSPMDELVQSTWAALSFGLVTGYAALVVTAVMETAAGLLLISGKFARAGLVVLALCFVGILSPVVLFPAELVTETGPSLTGQYIAKNVVLIAAALVIASKALRGRTAR
;
A
#
# COMPACT_ATOMS: atom_id res chain seq x y z
N MET A 1 61.46 -14.21 60.01
CA MET A 1 60.55 -13.06 60.21
C MET A 1 59.49 -13.13 59.12
N SER A 2 58.26 -13.42 59.51
CA SER A 2 57.14 -13.74 58.63
C SER A 2 56.57 -12.48 57.95
N THR A 3 56.49 -12.50 56.62
CA THR A 3 55.77 -11.49 55.83
C THR A 3 54.26 -11.78 55.88
N SER A 4 53.51 -10.88 56.50
CA SER A 4 52.04 -10.92 56.56
C SER A 4 51.46 -10.43 55.24
N ILE A 5 50.79 -11.31 54.50
CA ILE A 5 50.04 -10.96 53.27
C ILE A 5 48.67 -10.42 53.70
N ALA A 6 48.38 -9.16 53.37
CA ALA A 6 47.08 -8.55 53.61
C ALA A 6 46.00 -9.20 52.72
N PRO A 7 44.79 -9.47 53.24
CA PRO A 7 43.73 -10.10 52.45
C PRO A 7 43.18 -9.11 51.41
N THR A 8 43.05 -9.58 50.17
CA THR A 8 42.46 -8.83 49.05
C THR A 8 40.99 -8.50 49.35
N PRO A 9 40.49 -7.27 49.10
CA PRO A 9 39.10 -6.92 49.35
C PRO A 9 38.20 -7.79 48.47
N GLY A 10 37.37 -8.63 49.11
CA GLY A 10 36.41 -9.48 48.41
C GLY A 10 35.40 -8.63 47.65
N ILE A 11 35.28 -8.88 46.34
CA ILE A 11 34.20 -8.33 45.53
C ILE A 11 32.89 -8.91 46.07
N GLN A 12 32.09 -8.11 46.78
CA GLN A 12 30.77 -8.54 47.19
C GLN A 12 29.87 -8.67 45.96
N PRO A 13 29.19 -9.80 45.74
CA PRO A 13 28.26 -9.94 44.64
C PRO A 13 27.11 -8.95 44.84
N VAL A 14 26.91 -8.06 43.86
CA VAL A 14 25.79 -7.12 43.84
C VAL A 14 24.50 -7.94 43.73
N GLY A 15 23.74 -8.03 44.82
CA GLY A 15 22.47 -8.75 44.87
C GLY A 15 21.50 -8.19 43.83
N HIS A 16 21.01 -9.04 42.93
CA HIS A 16 19.89 -8.70 42.06
C HIS A 16 18.69 -8.35 42.94
N ARG A 17 18.22 -7.10 42.89
CA ARG A 17 16.99 -6.70 43.57
C ARG A 17 15.84 -7.50 42.94
N PRO A 18 15.11 -8.32 43.70
CA PRO A 18 13.99 -9.08 43.16
C PRO A 18 12.91 -8.11 42.68
N VAL A 19 12.60 -8.18 41.38
CA VAL A 19 11.47 -7.43 40.81
C VAL A 19 10.20 -8.00 41.43
N PRO A 20 9.28 -7.17 41.97
CA PRO A 20 8.04 -7.66 42.55
C PRO A 20 7.28 -8.54 41.54
N VAL A 21 6.87 -9.74 41.95
CA VAL A 21 6.22 -10.76 41.07
C VAL A 21 5.00 -10.20 40.33
N VAL A 22 4.29 -9.23 40.92
CA VAL A 22 3.16 -8.53 40.30
C VAL A 22 3.60 -7.67 39.10
N VAL A 23 4.73 -6.98 39.21
CA VAL A 23 5.30 -6.16 38.12
C VAL A 23 5.80 -7.06 36.99
N ALA A 24 6.46 -8.17 37.32
CA ALA A 24 6.86 -9.18 36.33
C ALA A 24 5.65 -9.77 35.57
N GLY A 25 4.56 -10.11 36.28
CA GLY A 25 3.35 -10.64 35.66
C GLY A 25 2.59 -9.65 34.77
N ILE A 26 2.65 -8.35 35.06
CA ILE A 26 2.07 -7.30 34.20
C ILE A 26 2.92 -7.13 32.93
N LEU A 27 4.25 -7.11 33.06
CA LEU A 27 5.17 -7.01 31.92
C LEU A 27 5.05 -8.23 30.99
N ASP A 28 4.91 -9.44 31.55
CA ASP A 28 4.73 -10.67 30.77
C ASP A 28 3.40 -10.70 30.00
N ARG A 29 2.32 -10.18 30.61
CA ARG A 29 1.02 -10.04 29.92
C ARG A 29 1.10 -9.00 28.80
N GLY A 30 1.81 -7.89 29.03
CA GLY A 30 2.07 -6.86 28.01
C GLY A 30 2.85 -7.43 26.82
N ALA A 31 3.94 -8.15 27.08
CA ALA A 31 4.75 -8.79 26.04
C ALA A 31 3.96 -9.83 25.24
N ARG A 32 3.12 -10.63 25.89
CA ARG A 32 2.24 -11.60 25.21
C ARG A 32 1.18 -10.92 24.34
N ALA A 33 0.59 -9.83 24.81
CA ALA A 33 -0.38 -9.05 24.03
C ALA A 33 0.28 -8.41 22.80
N GLU A 34 1.48 -7.84 22.95
CA GLU A 34 2.26 -7.29 21.84
C GLU A 34 2.60 -8.38 20.80
N ALA A 35 3.07 -9.55 21.24
CA ALA A 35 3.38 -10.67 20.36
C ALA A 35 2.14 -11.16 19.60
N ALA A 36 0.99 -11.28 20.28
CA ALA A 36 -0.28 -11.66 19.65
C ALA A 36 -0.74 -10.63 18.61
N LEU A 37 -0.61 -9.33 18.91
CA LEU A 37 -0.93 -8.26 17.99
C LEU A 37 -0.02 -8.28 16.75
N LYS A 38 1.30 -8.45 16.95
CA LYS A 38 2.25 -8.58 15.83
C LYS A 38 1.89 -9.75 14.92
N ALA A 39 1.64 -10.92 15.49
CA ALA A 39 1.23 -12.10 14.72
C ALA A 39 -0.08 -11.88 13.95
N PHE A 40 -1.05 -11.19 14.56
CA PHE A 40 -2.30 -10.82 13.89
C PHE A 40 -2.07 -9.86 12.72
N LEU A 41 -1.31 -8.79 12.94
CA LEU A 41 -1.00 -7.78 11.92
C LEU A 41 -0.19 -8.39 10.76
N GLU A 42 0.82 -9.20 11.04
CA GLU A 42 1.62 -9.89 10.01
C GLU A 42 0.78 -10.81 9.13
N ARG A 43 -0.21 -11.48 9.75
CA ARG A 43 -1.11 -12.40 9.05
C ARG A 43 -2.11 -11.67 8.16
N TRP A 44 -2.70 -10.58 8.63
CA TRP A 44 -3.84 -9.95 7.95
C TRP A 44 -3.52 -8.68 7.16
N SER A 45 -2.48 -7.92 7.53
CA SER A 45 -2.17 -6.61 6.92
C SER A 45 -2.09 -6.65 5.40
N ILE A 46 -1.30 -7.57 4.83
CA ILE A 46 -1.09 -7.64 3.38
C ILE A 46 -2.33 -8.15 2.65
N ALA A 47 -3.06 -9.09 3.24
CA ALA A 47 -4.30 -9.58 2.64
C ALA A 47 -5.36 -8.47 2.62
N ALA A 48 -5.51 -7.75 3.74
CA ALA A 48 -6.40 -6.61 3.84
C ALA A 48 -6.00 -5.49 2.86
N LEU A 49 -4.72 -5.16 2.76
CA LEU A 49 -4.20 -4.15 1.82
C LEU A 49 -4.47 -4.51 0.36
N ARG A 50 -4.30 -5.79 0.00
CA ARG A 50 -4.61 -6.29 -1.35
C ARG A 50 -6.10 -6.20 -1.66
N VAL A 51 -6.95 -6.63 -0.73
CA VAL A 51 -8.40 -6.60 -0.92
C VAL A 51 -8.90 -5.17 -0.96
N SER A 52 -8.41 -4.27 -0.11
CA SER A 52 -8.81 -2.86 -0.11
C SER A 52 -8.37 -2.15 -1.39
N LEU A 53 -7.12 -2.34 -1.83
CA LEU A 53 -6.63 -1.80 -3.10
C LEU A 53 -7.47 -2.31 -4.27
N GLY A 54 -7.74 -3.62 -4.32
CA GLY A 54 -8.55 -4.20 -5.37
C GLY A 54 -9.99 -3.69 -5.35
N ALA A 55 -10.60 -3.56 -4.17
CA ALA A 55 -11.97 -3.06 -4.01
C ALA A 55 -12.10 -1.61 -4.47
N VAL A 56 -11.10 -0.76 -4.16
CA VAL A 56 -11.03 0.62 -4.65
C VAL A 56 -11.02 0.66 -6.18
N PHE A 57 -10.19 -0.18 -6.82
CA PHE A 57 -10.12 -0.25 -8.29
C PHE A 57 -11.41 -0.80 -8.92
N VAL A 58 -12.05 -1.80 -8.30
CA VAL A 58 -13.37 -2.27 -8.77
C VAL A 58 -14.42 -1.17 -8.64
N ALA A 59 -14.48 -0.46 -7.52
CA ALA A 59 -15.47 0.60 -7.32
C ALA A 59 -15.29 1.73 -8.33
N PHE A 60 -14.06 2.23 -8.51
CA PHE A 60 -13.78 3.29 -9.49
C PHE A 60 -13.90 2.83 -10.94
N GLY A 61 -13.58 1.56 -11.23
CA GLY A 61 -13.73 0.98 -12.56
C GLY A 61 -15.20 0.81 -12.93
N VAL A 62 -16.02 0.27 -12.02
CA VAL A 62 -17.45 0.07 -12.25
C VAL A 62 -18.17 1.39 -12.50
N LEU A 63 -17.78 2.45 -11.77
CA LEU A 63 -18.36 3.78 -11.93
C LEU A 63 -18.20 4.31 -13.37
N LYS A 64 -17.08 3.99 -14.03
CA LYS A 64 -16.77 4.46 -15.39
C LYS A 64 -17.60 3.80 -16.49
N PHE A 65 -18.35 2.72 -16.20
CA PHE A 65 -19.33 2.19 -17.16
C PHE A 65 -20.54 3.12 -17.32
N PHE A 66 -20.82 3.95 -16.32
CA PHE A 66 -21.95 4.87 -16.28
C PHE A 66 -21.48 6.29 -16.61
N PRO A 67 -21.72 6.78 -17.84
CA PRO A 67 -21.22 8.08 -18.27
C PRO A 67 -21.86 9.22 -17.47
N GLY A 68 -21.07 10.21 -17.09
CA GLY A 68 -21.53 11.40 -16.37
C GLY A 68 -21.66 11.22 -14.86
N VAL A 69 -21.30 10.05 -14.33
CA VAL A 69 -21.29 9.80 -12.88
C VAL A 69 -19.92 10.07 -12.26
N SER A 70 -18.84 9.87 -13.01
CA SER A 70 -17.48 10.06 -12.51
C SER A 70 -16.98 11.49 -12.80
N PRO A 71 -16.43 12.21 -11.80
CA PRO A 71 -15.87 13.54 -12.00
C PRO A 71 -14.67 13.60 -12.97
N MET A 72 -14.11 12.45 -13.32
CA MET A 72 -12.87 12.33 -14.09
C MET A 72 -13.12 11.94 -15.55
N ASP A 73 -14.37 11.87 -15.99
CA ASP A 73 -14.72 11.33 -17.31
C ASP A 73 -14.09 12.14 -18.45
N GLU A 74 -14.13 13.47 -18.37
CA GLU A 74 -13.51 14.35 -19.37
C GLU A 74 -11.99 14.17 -19.39
N LEU A 75 -11.35 14.12 -18.21
CA LEU A 75 -9.91 13.94 -18.11
C LEU A 75 -9.46 12.59 -18.69
N VAL A 76 -10.20 11.51 -18.42
CA VAL A 76 -9.90 10.17 -18.97
C VAL A 76 -10.00 10.18 -20.49
N GLN A 77 -11.02 10.83 -21.05
CA GLN A 77 -11.20 10.95 -22.50
C GLN A 77 -10.06 11.75 -23.15
N SER A 78 -9.71 12.91 -22.60
CA SER A 78 -8.60 13.74 -23.09
C SER A 78 -7.26 13.00 -23.00
N THR A 79 -7.06 12.24 -21.92
CA THR A 79 -5.85 11.42 -21.73
C THR A 79 -5.74 10.31 -22.75
N TRP A 80 -6.82 9.56 -23.00
CA TRP A 80 -6.83 8.53 -24.03
C TRP A 80 -6.65 9.12 -25.42
N ALA A 81 -7.27 10.26 -25.73
CA ALA A 81 -7.07 10.94 -27.00
C ALA A 81 -5.58 11.31 -27.20
N ALA A 82 -4.91 11.84 -26.18
CA ALA A 82 -3.49 12.17 -26.23
C ALA A 82 -2.60 10.92 -26.35
N LEU A 83 -2.83 9.90 -25.53
CA LEU A 83 -2.00 8.67 -25.50
C LEU A 83 -2.18 7.78 -26.73
N SER A 84 -3.39 7.78 -27.31
CA SER A 84 -3.73 6.96 -28.49
C SER A 84 -3.61 7.73 -29.81
N PHE A 85 -3.08 8.95 -29.80
CA PHE A 85 -3.02 9.83 -30.97
C PHE A 85 -4.40 10.02 -31.65
N GLY A 86 -5.46 10.08 -30.85
CA GLY A 86 -6.84 10.25 -31.28
C GLY A 86 -7.56 8.97 -31.75
N LEU A 87 -6.93 7.80 -31.64
CA LEU A 87 -7.55 6.52 -32.06
C LEU A 87 -8.66 6.05 -31.12
N VAL A 88 -8.52 6.32 -29.82
CA VAL A 88 -9.49 5.94 -28.78
C VAL A 88 -10.01 7.22 -28.12
N THR A 89 -11.29 7.51 -28.32
CA THR A 89 -11.94 8.73 -27.82
C THR A 89 -13.34 8.45 -27.28
N GLY A 90 -13.90 9.43 -26.58
CA GLY A 90 -15.29 9.38 -26.13
C GLY A 90 -15.57 8.24 -25.15
N TYR A 91 -16.75 7.63 -25.29
CA TYR A 91 -17.18 6.54 -24.40
C TYR A 91 -16.28 5.29 -24.47
N ALA A 92 -15.64 5.02 -25.60
CA ALA A 92 -14.74 3.87 -25.73
C ALA A 92 -13.54 3.98 -24.78
N ALA A 93 -12.99 5.18 -24.61
CA ALA A 93 -11.91 5.44 -23.64
C ALA A 93 -12.34 5.12 -22.20
N LEU A 94 -13.57 5.52 -21.84
CA LEU A 94 -14.14 5.24 -20.52
C LEU A 94 -14.34 3.74 -20.31
N VAL A 95 -14.92 3.03 -21.28
CA VAL A 95 -15.17 1.59 -21.21
C VAL A 95 -13.87 0.79 -21.12
N VAL A 96 -12.86 1.12 -21.94
CA VAL A 96 -11.55 0.44 -21.89
C VAL A 96 -10.92 0.63 -20.51
N THR A 97 -10.95 1.84 -19.98
CA THR A 97 -10.44 2.14 -18.63
C THR A 97 -11.22 1.40 -17.56
N ALA A 98 -12.55 1.40 -17.64
CA ALA A 98 -13.45 0.72 -16.72
C ALA A 98 -13.17 -0.78 -16.66
N VAL A 99 -12.99 -1.42 -17.83
CA VAL A 99 -12.65 -2.84 -17.94
C VAL A 99 -11.29 -3.12 -17.32
N MET A 100 -10.26 -2.32 -17.64
CA MET A 100 -8.91 -2.54 -17.10
C MET A 100 -8.86 -2.39 -15.58
N GLU A 101 -9.46 -1.33 -15.03
CA GLU A 101 -9.48 -1.08 -13.58
C GLU A 101 -10.28 -2.15 -12.83
N THR A 102 -11.46 -2.51 -13.35
CA THR A 102 -12.29 -3.56 -12.76
C THR A 102 -11.59 -4.91 -12.81
N ALA A 103 -10.97 -5.26 -13.94
CA ALA A 103 -10.20 -6.50 -14.07
C ALA A 103 -9.00 -6.53 -13.12
N ALA A 104 -8.21 -5.45 -13.05
CA ALA A 104 -7.10 -5.34 -12.10
C ALA A 104 -7.57 -5.55 -10.66
N GLY A 105 -8.66 -4.87 -10.27
CA GLY A 105 -9.25 -4.99 -8.95
C GLY A 105 -9.73 -6.41 -8.62
N LEU A 106 -10.46 -7.06 -9.52
CA LEU A 106 -10.95 -8.43 -9.32
C LEU A 106 -9.81 -9.45 -9.25
N LEU A 107 -8.79 -9.33 -10.11
CA LEU A 107 -7.60 -10.19 -10.08
C LEU A 107 -6.84 -10.03 -8.76
N LEU A 108 -6.73 -8.79 -8.27
CA LEU A 108 -6.13 -8.51 -6.97
C LEU A 108 -6.95 -9.10 -5.84
N ILE A 109 -8.27 -8.95 -5.81
CA ILE A 109 -9.16 -9.50 -4.75
C ILE A 109 -9.12 -11.04 -4.75
N SER A 110 -9.14 -11.66 -5.93
CA SER A 110 -9.11 -13.12 -6.07
C SER A 110 -7.84 -13.75 -5.48
N GLY A 111 -6.71 -13.05 -5.55
CA GLY A 111 -5.43 -13.49 -4.97
C GLY A 111 -4.75 -14.61 -5.76
N LYS A 112 -5.49 -15.41 -6.52
CA LYS A 112 -4.96 -16.47 -7.40
C LYS A 112 -4.09 -15.92 -8.53
N PHE A 113 -4.49 -14.77 -9.09
CA PHE A 113 -3.83 -14.13 -10.22
C PHE A 113 -3.22 -12.77 -9.84
N ALA A 114 -2.77 -12.62 -8.59
CA ALA A 114 -2.28 -11.35 -8.07
C ALA A 114 -1.15 -10.74 -8.92
N ARG A 115 -0.27 -11.57 -9.52
CA ARG A 115 0.80 -11.09 -10.41
C ARG A 115 0.24 -10.47 -11.70
N ALA A 116 -0.70 -11.13 -12.35
CA ALA A 116 -1.37 -10.58 -13.53
C ALA A 116 -2.14 -9.30 -13.15
N GLY A 117 -2.87 -9.33 -12.04
CA GLY A 117 -3.56 -8.16 -11.50
C GLY A 117 -2.63 -6.97 -11.26
N LEU A 118 -1.43 -7.20 -10.72
CA LEU A 118 -0.42 -6.15 -10.53
C LEU A 118 0.12 -5.58 -11.85
N VAL A 119 0.27 -6.40 -12.89
CA VAL A 119 0.68 -5.91 -14.22
C VAL A 119 -0.40 -5.03 -14.82
N VAL A 120 -1.66 -5.48 -14.81
CA VAL A 120 -2.80 -4.68 -15.29
C VAL A 120 -2.93 -3.39 -14.47
N LEU A 121 -2.77 -3.48 -13.15
CA LEU A 121 -2.77 -2.32 -12.26
C LEU A 121 -1.67 -1.32 -12.62
N ALA A 122 -0.45 -1.80 -12.91
CA ALA A 122 0.66 -0.93 -13.32
C ALA A 122 0.32 -0.19 -14.63
N LEU A 123 -0.28 -0.87 -15.60
CA LEU A 123 -0.78 -0.23 -16.83
C LEU A 123 -1.85 0.82 -16.52
N CYS A 124 -2.78 0.53 -15.60
CA CYS A 124 -3.78 1.52 -15.17
C CYS A 124 -3.11 2.76 -14.56
N PHE A 125 -2.09 2.59 -13.71
CA PHE A 125 -1.38 3.73 -13.12
C PHE A 125 -0.66 4.59 -14.15
N VAL A 126 -0.14 4.02 -15.24
CA VAL A 126 0.43 4.81 -16.34
C VAL A 126 -0.62 5.76 -16.92
N GLY A 127 -1.84 5.26 -17.21
CA GLY A 127 -2.93 6.08 -17.71
C GLY A 127 -3.50 7.06 -16.67
N ILE A 128 -3.56 6.68 -15.40
CA ILE A 128 -4.06 7.54 -14.32
C ILE A 128 -3.09 8.70 -14.03
N LEU A 129 -1.78 8.48 -14.17
CA LEU A 129 -0.75 9.48 -13.89
C LEU A 129 -0.32 10.29 -15.11
N SER A 130 -0.62 9.86 -16.33
CA SER A 130 -0.26 10.62 -17.54
C SER A 130 -0.77 12.06 -17.58
N PRO A 131 -1.95 12.43 -17.01
CA PRO A 131 -2.37 13.84 -16.94
C PRO A 131 -1.37 14.75 -16.22
N VAL A 132 -0.54 14.21 -15.30
CA VAL A 132 0.48 15.01 -14.59
C VAL A 132 1.49 15.63 -15.55
N VAL A 133 1.80 14.92 -16.63
CA VAL A 133 2.74 15.38 -17.65
C VAL A 133 2.01 16.04 -18.82
N LEU A 134 0.84 15.51 -19.20
CA LEU A 134 0.10 15.97 -20.38
C LEU A 134 -0.71 17.26 -20.12
N PHE A 135 -1.29 17.40 -18.92
CA PHE A 135 -2.24 18.47 -18.58
C PHE A 135 -1.93 19.12 -17.22
N PRO A 136 -0.68 19.56 -16.95
CA PRO A 136 -0.31 20.10 -15.64
C PRO A 136 -1.14 21.33 -15.23
N ALA A 137 -1.58 22.14 -16.21
CA ALA A 137 -2.41 23.32 -15.98
C ALA A 137 -3.83 22.99 -15.44
N GLU A 138 -4.34 21.78 -15.68
CA GLU A 138 -5.63 21.33 -15.13
C GLU A 138 -5.49 20.83 -13.68
N LEU A 139 -4.27 20.51 -13.24
CA LEU A 139 -3.99 19.93 -11.93
C LEU A 139 -3.57 20.96 -10.89
N VAL A 140 -2.95 22.06 -11.31
CA VAL A 140 -2.47 23.13 -10.43
C VAL A 140 -3.05 24.45 -10.89
N THR A 141 -3.76 25.12 -9.98
CA THR A 141 -4.29 26.46 -10.16
C THR A 141 -3.38 27.48 -9.46
N GLU A 142 -3.58 28.77 -9.74
CA GLU A 142 -2.89 29.89 -9.07
C GLU A 142 -2.93 29.81 -7.54
N THR A 143 -3.99 29.22 -6.98
CA THR A 143 -4.21 29.12 -5.52
C THR A 143 -3.83 27.76 -4.94
N GLY A 144 -3.32 26.83 -5.74
CA GLY A 144 -2.89 25.49 -5.31
C GLY A 144 -3.48 24.34 -6.14
N PRO A 145 -3.35 23.08 -5.67
CA PRO A 145 -3.82 21.90 -6.39
C PRO A 145 -5.34 21.89 -6.59
N SER A 146 -5.78 21.72 -7.84
CA SER A 146 -7.19 21.56 -8.18
C SER A 146 -7.78 20.30 -7.53
N LEU A 147 -9.10 20.17 -7.50
CA LEU A 147 -9.74 18.95 -6.99
C LEU A 147 -9.22 17.72 -7.75
N THR A 148 -9.14 17.80 -9.08
CA THR A 148 -8.52 16.79 -9.96
C THR A 148 -7.07 16.49 -9.56
N GLY A 149 -6.27 17.53 -9.32
CA GLY A 149 -4.89 17.39 -8.83
C GLY A 149 -4.81 16.64 -7.51
N GLN A 150 -5.69 16.92 -6.55
CA GLN A 150 -5.78 16.20 -5.27
C GLN A 150 -6.20 14.74 -5.46
N TYR A 151 -7.15 14.47 -6.36
CA TYR A 151 -7.59 13.12 -6.71
C TYR A 151 -6.48 12.29 -7.33
N ILE A 152 -5.58 12.89 -8.11
CA ILE A 152 -4.41 12.21 -8.65
C ILE A 152 -3.34 12.04 -7.58
N ALA A 153 -3.07 13.08 -6.78
CA ALA A 153 -2.01 13.06 -5.76
C ALA A 153 -2.20 11.93 -4.73
N LYS A 154 -3.44 11.64 -4.29
CA LYS A 154 -3.70 10.54 -3.35
C LYS A 154 -3.32 9.15 -3.92
N ASN A 155 -3.22 9.00 -5.24
CA ASN A 155 -2.86 7.71 -5.85
C ASN A 155 -1.44 7.27 -5.49
N VAL A 156 -0.56 8.17 -5.02
CA VAL A 156 0.75 7.80 -4.45
C VAL A 156 0.61 6.77 -3.33
N VAL A 157 -0.43 6.87 -2.51
CA VAL A 157 -0.72 5.89 -1.45
C VAL A 157 -1.11 4.53 -2.04
N LEU A 158 -1.91 4.52 -3.12
CA LEU A 158 -2.31 3.28 -3.80
C LEU A 158 -1.12 2.62 -4.51
N ILE A 159 -0.21 3.41 -5.07
CA ILE A 159 1.04 2.91 -5.66
C ILE A 159 1.93 2.30 -4.58
N ALA A 160 2.11 2.97 -3.43
CA ALA A 160 2.86 2.41 -2.31
C ALA A 160 2.26 1.07 -1.84
N ALA A 161 0.92 0.99 -1.74
CA ALA A 161 0.23 -0.25 -1.42
C ALA A 161 0.49 -1.34 -2.46
N ALA A 162 0.41 -1.00 -3.75
CA ALA A 162 0.70 -1.92 -4.85
C ALA A 162 2.14 -2.46 -4.80
N LEU A 163 3.13 -1.62 -4.49
CA LEU A 163 4.53 -2.02 -4.34
C LEU A 163 4.72 -3.00 -3.18
N VAL A 164 4.08 -2.76 -2.04
CA VAL A 164 4.10 -3.67 -0.88
C VAL A 164 3.51 -5.03 -1.26
N ILE A 165 2.37 -5.05 -1.93
CA ILE A 165 1.73 -6.29 -2.41
C ILE A 165 2.61 -7.01 -3.43
N ALA A 166 3.21 -6.27 -4.37
CA ALA A 166 4.11 -6.80 -5.39
C ALA A 166 5.35 -7.44 -4.79
N SER A 167 6.00 -6.79 -3.83
CA SER A 167 7.16 -7.33 -3.11
C SER A 167 6.86 -8.70 -2.49
N LYS A 168 5.69 -8.87 -1.86
CA LYS A 168 5.28 -10.17 -1.30
C LYS A 168 4.93 -11.20 -2.39
N ALA A 169 4.21 -10.79 -3.43
CA ALA A 169 3.80 -11.70 -4.51
C ALA A 169 4.96 -12.19 -5.39
N LEU A 170 6.03 -11.40 -5.51
CA LEU A 170 7.22 -11.73 -6.31
C LEU A 170 8.25 -12.58 -5.56
N ARG A 171 8.36 -12.47 -4.22
CA ARG A 171 9.29 -13.27 -3.40
C ARG A 171 9.05 -14.78 -3.44
N GLY A 172 7.84 -15.24 -3.79
CA GLY A 172 7.46 -16.65 -3.72
C GLY A 172 8.01 -17.60 -4.81
N ARG A 173 9.19 -17.35 -5.40
CA ARG A 173 9.76 -18.24 -6.45
C ARG A 173 11.27 -18.50 -6.41
N THR A 174 12.05 -17.84 -5.55
CA THR A 174 13.53 -17.99 -5.56
C THR A 174 14.05 -18.93 -4.46
N ALA A 175 13.17 -19.68 -3.78
CA ALA A 175 13.54 -20.58 -2.68
C ALA A 175 12.89 -21.96 -2.82
N ARG A 176 13.01 -22.56 -4.01
CA ARG A 176 12.67 -23.97 -4.21
C ARG A 176 13.66 -24.64 -5.13
#